data_AF-A0A9R0XSK7-F1
#
_entry.id   AF-A0A9R0XSK7-F1
#
_cell.length_a   1.000
_cell.length_b   1.000
_cell.length_c   1.000
_cell.angle_alpha   90.00
_cell.angle_beta   90.00
_cell.angle_gamma   90.00
#
_symmetry.space_group_name_H-M   'P 1'
#
loop_
_entity.id
_entity.type
_entity.pdbx_description
1 polymer ?
#
loop_
_entity_poly.entity_id
_entity_poly.type
_entity_poly.pdbx_seq_one_letter_code
_entity_poly.pdbx_strand_id
1 'polypeptide(L)'
;MVGAFQRIPMVMPATDILMSAQRKSRNVPPTKGIQNIAKRERNKGAKQLDALMKELSVPLRTYTENFPRRRDLHPYERSLIELTFGEGYYEKVLGRVDALRKKITSVGKQHASVCAKSLTKREAEERLTEGRKELEEVFQRGQNAIEDLINVAKALRSMPVVDPHIPTLCLVGSPNVGKSSLVRILSTGKPEVCSYPFTTRGILMGHIVSNHERFQVTDTPGLLTRHDGQSDFPY
;
A
#
# COMPACT_ATOMS: atom_id res chain seq x y z
N MET A 1 -4.92 14.42 -15.63
CA MET A 1 -5.60 13.49 -14.68
C MET A 1 -4.62 13.33 -13.54
N VAL A 2 -5.01 13.61 -12.30
CA VAL A 2 -4.02 13.77 -11.22
C VAL A 2 -3.22 12.48 -10.99
N GLY A 3 -1.91 12.60 -10.78
CA GLY A 3 -0.96 11.48 -10.77
C GLY A 3 -1.33 10.33 -9.84
N ALA A 4 -0.89 9.12 -10.18
CA ALA A 4 -1.28 7.86 -9.54
C ALA A 4 -1.00 7.83 -8.03
N PHE A 5 -0.02 8.60 -7.56
CA PHE A 5 0.40 8.65 -6.16
C PHE A 5 -0.52 9.44 -5.22
N GLN A 6 -1.47 10.22 -5.75
CA GLN A 6 -2.44 10.92 -4.90
C GLN A 6 -3.56 10.01 -4.35
N ARG A 7 -3.75 8.83 -4.95
CA ARG A 7 -4.86 7.93 -4.61
C ARG A 7 -4.41 6.71 -3.79
N ILE A 8 -3.22 6.76 -3.18
CA ILE A 8 -2.67 5.64 -2.43
C ILE A 8 -3.50 5.39 -1.14
N PRO A 9 -4.09 4.20 -0.96
CA PRO A 9 -4.97 3.91 0.16
C PRO A 9 -4.20 3.79 1.47
N MET A 10 -4.77 4.28 2.58
CA MET A 10 -4.15 4.15 3.90
C MET A 10 -4.01 2.67 4.27
N VAL A 11 -2.80 2.28 4.65
CA VAL A 11 -2.48 0.91 5.06
C VAL A 11 -2.45 0.90 6.58
N MET A 12 -3.29 0.04 7.17
CA MET A 12 -3.40 -0.10 8.62
C MET A 12 -2.24 -0.96 9.15
N PRO A 13 -1.69 -0.65 10.34
CA PRO A 13 -0.72 -1.53 11.01
C PRO A 13 -1.23 -2.96 11.17
N ALA A 14 -0.35 -3.93 11.04
CA ALA A 14 -0.73 -5.34 11.12
C ALA A 14 -1.34 -5.71 12.47
N THR A 15 -0.83 -5.12 13.56
CA THR A 15 -1.38 -5.27 14.92
C THR A 15 -2.85 -4.87 14.99
N ASP A 16 -3.20 -3.74 14.37
CA ASP A 16 -4.56 -3.19 14.42
C ASP A 16 -5.53 -4.02 13.57
N ILE A 17 -5.06 -4.50 12.40
CA ILE A 17 -5.82 -5.44 11.57
C ILE A 17 -6.12 -6.71 12.38
N LEU A 18 -5.11 -7.28 13.04
CA LEU A 18 -5.25 -8.51 13.82
C LEU A 18 -6.22 -8.33 15.00
N MET A 19 -6.04 -7.28 15.81
CA MET A 19 -6.90 -6.99 16.96
C MET A 19 -8.37 -6.77 16.53
N SER A 20 -8.57 -6.02 15.45
CA SER A 20 -9.90 -5.77 14.88
C SER A 20 -10.55 -7.08 14.40
N ALA A 21 -9.81 -7.91 13.69
CA ALA A 21 -10.27 -9.19 13.15
C ALA A 21 -10.63 -10.19 14.27
N GLN A 22 -9.79 -10.31 15.30
CA GLN A 22 -10.04 -11.14 16.48
C GLN A 22 -11.33 -10.73 17.19
N ARG A 23 -11.51 -9.42 17.41
CA ARG A 23 -12.70 -8.88 18.09
C ARG A 23 -13.97 -9.16 17.29
N LYS A 24 -13.99 -8.85 15.99
CA LYS A 24 -15.17 -9.00 15.15
C LYS A 24 -15.55 -10.47 14.95
N SER A 25 -14.56 -11.32 14.66
CA SER A 25 -14.81 -12.75 14.45
C SER A 25 -15.34 -13.45 15.69
N ARG A 26 -14.84 -13.11 16.90
CA ARG A 26 -15.30 -13.71 18.16
C ARG A 26 -16.78 -13.47 18.44
N ASN A 27 -17.31 -12.35 17.99
CA ASN A 27 -18.70 -11.94 18.24
C ASN A 27 -19.69 -12.49 17.21
N VAL A 28 -19.23 -13.27 16.21
CA VAL A 28 -20.13 -13.84 15.20
C VAL A 28 -21.00 -14.93 15.83
N PRO A 29 -22.34 -14.81 15.78
CA PRO A 29 -23.24 -15.79 16.35
C PRO A 29 -23.48 -16.99 15.40
N PRO A 30 -23.88 -18.15 15.95
CA PRO A 30 -24.42 -19.24 15.15
C PRO A 30 -25.66 -18.79 14.37
N THR A 31 -26.01 -19.57 13.36
CA THR A 31 -27.26 -19.39 12.61
C THR A 31 -28.45 -19.63 13.54
N LYS A 32 -29.47 -18.77 13.45
CA LYS A 32 -30.68 -18.86 14.27
C LYS A 32 -31.44 -20.17 13.96
N GLY A 33 -32.11 -20.74 14.96
CA GLY A 33 -32.97 -21.92 14.79
C GLY A 33 -32.27 -23.29 14.88
N ILE A 34 -30.96 -23.35 15.10
CA ILE A 34 -30.26 -24.64 15.31
C ILE A 34 -30.49 -25.13 16.75
N GLN A 35 -31.35 -26.14 16.91
CA GLN A 35 -31.65 -26.73 18.22
C GLN A 35 -30.55 -27.66 18.74
N ASN A 36 -29.97 -28.51 17.87
CA ASN A 36 -28.94 -29.46 18.28
C ASN A 36 -27.65 -28.73 18.69
N ILE A 37 -27.18 -29.00 19.91
CA ILE A 37 -26.02 -28.32 20.52
C ILE A 37 -24.75 -28.53 19.69
N ALA A 38 -24.43 -29.76 19.28
CA ALA A 38 -23.24 -30.05 18.48
C ALA A 38 -23.31 -29.37 17.11
N LYS A 39 -24.48 -29.41 16.44
CA LYS A 39 -24.69 -28.70 15.16
C LYS A 39 -24.56 -27.18 15.32
N ARG A 40 -24.99 -26.62 16.45
CA ARG A 40 -24.92 -25.20 16.75
C ARG A 40 -23.48 -24.75 16.96
N GLU A 41 -22.69 -25.51 17.73
CA GLU A 41 -21.30 -25.16 18.00
C GLU A 41 -20.40 -25.29 16.78
N ARG A 42 -20.54 -26.35 15.97
CA ARG A 42 -19.78 -26.45 14.70
C ARG A 42 -20.15 -25.36 13.69
N ASN A 43 -21.43 -24.95 13.65
CA ASN A 43 -21.86 -23.83 12.82
C ASN A 43 -21.25 -22.52 13.30
N LYS A 44 -21.27 -22.27 14.62
CA LYS A 44 -20.64 -21.10 15.23
C LYS A 44 -19.13 -21.08 14.92
N GLY A 45 -18.41 -22.16 15.20
CA GLY A 45 -16.97 -22.26 14.98
C GLY A 45 -16.58 -22.01 13.52
N ALA A 46 -17.27 -22.68 12.58
CA ALA A 46 -17.03 -22.47 11.15
C ALA A 46 -17.29 -21.01 10.71
N LYS A 47 -18.37 -20.38 11.19
CA LYS A 47 -18.67 -18.97 10.89
C LYS A 47 -17.64 -18.01 11.49
N GLN A 48 -17.14 -18.30 12.70
CA GLN A 48 -16.11 -17.48 13.34
C GLN A 48 -14.77 -17.59 12.61
N LEU A 49 -14.39 -18.78 12.14
CA LEU A 49 -13.19 -18.98 11.33
C LEU A 49 -13.31 -18.29 9.96
N ASP A 50 -14.45 -18.42 9.28
CA ASP A 50 -14.70 -17.73 8.00
C ASP A 50 -14.66 -16.20 8.17
N ALA A 51 -15.24 -15.69 9.26
CA ALA A 51 -15.19 -14.27 9.59
C ALA A 51 -13.76 -13.80 9.88
N LEU A 52 -12.98 -14.53 10.68
CA LEU A 52 -11.57 -14.19 10.96
C LEU A 52 -10.75 -14.16 9.66
N MET A 53 -10.88 -15.19 8.83
CA MET A 53 -10.25 -15.25 7.52
C MET A 53 -10.61 -14.03 6.66
N LYS A 54 -11.88 -13.64 6.58
CA LYS A 54 -12.33 -12.49 5.78
C LYS A 54 -11.80 -11.18 6.33
N GLU A 55 -11.90 -10.94 7.64
CA GLU A 55 -11.42 -9.71 8.27
C GLU A 55 -9.90 -9.54 8.10
N LEU A 56 -9.13 -10.63 8.03
CA LEU A 56 -7.68 -10.55 7.74
C LEU A 56 -7.39 -10.40 6.24
N SER A 57 -8.07 -11.13 5.36
CA SER A 57 -7.73 -11.21 3.93
C SER A 57 -8.32 -10.09 3.07
N VAL A 58 -9.50 -9.55 3.43
CA VAL A 58 -10.17 -8.49 2.66
C VAL A 58 -9.36 -7.18 2.66
N PRO A 59 -8.82 -6.67 3.78
CA PRO A 59 -7.95 -5.49 3.74
C PRO A 59 -6.75 -5.66 2.80
N LEU A 60 -6.07 -6.81 2.86
CA LEU A 60 -4.92 -7.11 2.00
C LEU A 60 -5.29 -7.14 0.51
N ARG A 61 -6.47 -7.68 0.19
CA ARG A 61 -7.05 -7.60 -1.16
C ARG A 61 -7.24 -6.15 -1.59
N THR A 62 -7.91 -5.35 -0.76
CA THR A 62 -8.18 -3.95 -1.05
C THR A 62 -6.90 -3.17 -1.28
N TYR A 63 -5.83 -3.45 -0.55
CA TYR A 63 -4.52 -2.84 -0.79
C TYR A 63 -3.96 -3.25 -2.16
N THR A 64 -3.83 -4.55 -2.44
CA THR A 64 -3.28 -5.02 -3.72
C THR A 64 -4.10 -4.60 -4.96
N GLU A 65 -5.39 -4.32 -4.81
CA GLU A 65 -6.24 -3.83 -5.90
C GLU A 65 -6.15 -2.31 -6.11
N ASN A 66 -5.93 -1.52 -5.06
CA ASN A 66 -5.93 -0.06 -5.14
C ASN A 66 -4.52 0.56 -5.22
N PHE A 67 -3.46 -0.21 -5.05
CA PHE A 67 -2.10 0.24 -5.38
C PHE A 67 -1.88 0.19 -6.91
N PRO A 68 -1.29 1.23 -7.51
CA PRO A 68 -1.14 1.32 -8.96
C PRO A 68 -0.16 0.27 -9.49
N ARG A 69 -0.56 -0.48 -10.51
CA ARG A 69 0.32 -1.50 -11.11
C ARG A 69 1.32 -0.83 -12.05
N ARG A 70 2.54 -1.38 -12.14
CA ARG A 70 3.62 -0.87 -13.01
C ARG A 70 3.18 -0.58 -14.45
N ARG A 71 2.33 -1.44 -15.02
CA ARG A 71 1.81 -1.31 -16.39
C ARG A 71 0.87 -0.11 -16.60
N ASP A 72 0.19 0.30 -15.53
CA ASP A 72 -0.82 1.37 -15.56
C ASP A 72 -0.20 2.74 -15.19
N LEU A 73 1.08 2.76 -14.79
CA LEU A 73 1.84 3.96 -14.44
C LEU A 73 2.44 4.65 -15.67
N HIS A 74 2.47 5.98 -15.62
CA HIS A 74 3.21 6.78 -16.60
C HIS A 74 4.72 6.44 -16.52
N PRO A 75 5.50 6.48 -17.62
CA PRO A 75 6.94 6.21 -17.59
C PRO A 75 7.70 6.98 -16.51
N TYR A 76 7.39 8.27 -16.34
CA TYR A 76 7.96 9.10 -15.27
C TYR A 76 7.66 8.55 -13.86
N GLU A 77 6.42 8.15 -13.58
CA GLU A 77 6.04 7.56 -12.28
C GLU A 77 6.73 6.22 -12.04
N ARG A 78 6.89 5.39 -13.08
CA ARG A 78 7.66 4.14 -13.00
C ARG A 78 9.12 4.41 -12.63
N SER A 79 9.75 5.38 -13.31
CA SER A 79 11.12 5.77 -13.01
C SER A 79 11.26 6.28 -11.58
N LEU A 80 10.30 7.06 -11.07
CA LEU A 80 10.32 7.51 -9.68
C LEU A 80 10.25 6.35 -8.67
N ILE A 81 9.41 5.34 -8.93
CA ILE A 81 9.34 4.13 -8.09
C ILE A 81 10.68 3.39 -8.12
N GLU A 82 11.20 3.10 -9.31
CA GLU A 82 12.45 2.36 -9.49
C GLU A 82 13.65 3.08 -8.86
N LEU A 83 13.71 4.39 -9.01
CA LEU A 83 14.70 5.25 -8.37
C LEU A 83 14.57 5.21 -6.84
N THR A 84 13.35 5.24 -6.30
CA THR A 84 13.15 5.33 -4.85
C THR A 84 13.36 4.01 -4.13
N PHE A 85 12.91 2.90 -4.73
CA PHE A 85 12.86 1.60 -4.05
C PHE A 85 13.82 0.56 -4.65
N GLY A 86 14.47 0.88 -5.76
CA GLY A 86 15.21 -0.07 -6.57
C GLY A 86 14.29 -0.91 -7.46
N GLU A 87 14.91 -1.56 -8.45
CA GLU A 87 14.19 -2.35 -9.45
C GLU A 87 13.45 -3.55 -8.81
N GLY A 88 12.14 -3.63 -9.08
CA GLY A 88 11.31 -4.77 -8.71
C GLY A 88 10.94 -4.87 -7.23
N TYR A 89 11.44 -3.99 -6.36
CA TYR A 89 11.11 -4.01 -4.92
C TYR A 89 9.61 -3.78 -4.70
N TYR A 90 9.04 -2.77 -5.36
CA TYR A 90 7.63 -2.43 -5.26
C TYR A 90 6.71 -3.62 -5.58
N GLU A 91 6.96 -4.31 -6.69
CA GLU A 91 6.21 -5.48 -7.12
C GLU A 91 6.38 -6.66 -6.15
N LYS A 92 7.60 -6.86 -5.62
CA LYS A 92 7.86 -7.89 -4.60
C LYS A 92 7.06 -7.64 -3.34
N VAL A 93 6.97 -6.38 -2.87
CA VAL A 93 6.15 -6.02 -1.69
C VAL A 93 4.68 -6.37 -1.93
N LEU A 94 4.09 -5.91 -3.04
CA LEU A 94 2.70 -6.22 -3.38
C LEU A 94 2.47 -7.73 -3.54
N GLY A 95 3.43 -8.44 -4.14
CA GLY A 95 3.40 -9.89 -4.32
C GLY A 95 3.39 -10.65 -2.99
N ARG A 96 4.21 -10.25 -2.01
CA ARG A 96 4.21 -10.87 -0.67
C ARG A 96 2.89 -10.63 0.07
N VAL A 97 2.30 -9.43 -0.05
CA VAL A 97 0.97 -9.13 0.54
C VAL A 97 -0.12 -9.99 -0.11
N ASP A 98 -0.10 -10.15 -1.43
CA ASP A 98 -1.04 -11.04 -2.13
C ASP A 98 -0.84 -12.52 -1.76
N ALA A 99 0.41 -12.96 -1.62
CA ALA A 99 0.73 -14.32 -1.18
C ALA A 99 0.23 -14.58 0.24
N LEU A 100 0.42 -13.63 1.17
CA LEU A 100 -0.12 -13.69 2.52
C LEU A 100 -1.64 -13.80 2.50
N ARG A 101 -2.31 -12.93 1.72
CA ARG A 101 -3.76 -12.98 1.53
C ARG A 101 -4.23 -14.36 1.09
N LYS A 102 -3.62 -14.91 0.03
CA LYS A 102 -3.96 -16.23 -0.52
C LYS A 102 -3.76 -17.34 0.51
N LYS A 103 -2.66 -17.30 1.27
CA LYS A 103 -2.39 -18.28 2.33
C LYS A 103 -3.43 -18.23 3.44
N ILE A 104 -3.77 -17.04 3.93
CA ILE A 104 -4.85 -16.83 4.93
C ILE A 104 -6.17 -17.38 4.41
N THR A 105 -6.55 -17.05 3.17
CA THR A 105 -7.79 -17.57 2.56
C THR A 105 -7.80 -19.09 2.46
N SER A 106 -6.68 -19.71 2.08
CA SER A 106 -6.57 -21.16 1.98
C SER A 106 -6.72 -21.84 3.33
N VAL A 107 -5.96 -21.39 4.33
CA VAL A 107 -5.98 -21.92 5.71
C VAL A 107 -7.36 -21.72 6.33
N GLY A 108 -7.94 -20.52 6.22
CA GLY A 108 -9.26 -20.22 6.76
C GLY A 108 -10.36 -21.12 6.18
N LYS A 109 -10.37 -21.34 4.86
CA LYS A 109 -11.32 -22.27 4.21
C LYS A 109 -11.15 -23.70 4.71
N GLN A 110 -9.91 -24.16 4.86
CA GLN A 110 -9.60 -25.50 5.34
C GLN A 110 -10.13 -25.72 6.77
N HIS A 111 -9.76 -24.86 7.73
CA HIS A 111 -10.21 -25.03 9.12
C HIS A 111 -11.71 -24.80 9.29
N ALA A 112 -12.31 -23.85 8.56
CA ALA A 112 -13.76 -23.68 8.59
C ALA A 112 -14.50 -24.92 8.07
N SER A 113 -13.98 -25.56 7.01
CA SER A 113 -14.55 -26.81 6.47
C SER A 113 -14.42 -27.97 7.45
N VAL A 114 -13.26 -28.14 8.09
CA VAL A 114 -13.03 -29.19 9.10
C VAL A 114 -13.92 -28.98 10.31
N CYS A 115 -13.98 -27.75 10.85
CA CYS A 115 -14.85 -27.40 11.98
C CYS A 115 -16.32 -27.68 11.65
N ALA A 116 -16.79 -27.36 10.44
CA ALA A 116 -18.17 -27.63 10.03
C ALA A 116 -18.55 -29.12 10.01
N LYS A 117 -17.56 -30.02 9.90
CA LYS A 117 -17.73 -31.48 9.87
C LYS A 117 -17.62 -32.14 11.24
N SER A 118 -17.27 -31.41 12.29
CA SER A 118 -17.15 -31.95 13.65
C SER A 118 -18.43 -32.64 14.11
N LEU A 119 -18.26 -33.74 14.85
CA LEU A 119 -19.33 -34.61 15.32
C LEU A 119 -19.81 -34.22 16.72
N THR A 120 -18.89 -33.73 17.56
CA THR A 120 -19.18 -33.36 18.94
C THR A 120 -18.96 -31.87 19.19
N LYS A 121 -19.56 -31.35 20.27
CA LYS A 121 -19.31 -29.98 20.74
C LYS A 121 -17.83 -29.75 21.05
N ARG A 122 -17.22 -30.66 21.80
CA ARG A 122 -15.81 -30.58 22.22
C ARG A 122 -14.89 -30.51 21.01
N GLU A 123 -15.10 -31.39 20.03
CA GLU A 123 -14.32 -31.40 18.80
C GLU A 123 -14.47 -30.07 18.03
N ALA A 124 -15.68 -29.51 17.94
CA ALA A 124 -15.90 -28.23 17.28
C ALA A 124 -15.16 -27.07 17.97
N GLU A 125 -15.11 -27.05 19.31
CA GLU A 125 -14.38 -26.06 20.11
C GLU A 125 -12.86 -26.20 19.95
N GLU A 126 -12.34 -27.42 19.93
CA GLU A 126 -10.92 -27.72 19.68
C GLU A 126 -10.51 -27.26 18.28
N ARG A 127 -11.29 -27.61 17.24
CA ARG A 127 -11.04 -27.19 15.85
C ARG A 127 -11.12 -25.69 15.65
N LEU A 128 -12.03 -25.01 16.35
CA LEU A 128 -12.12 -23.56 16.34
C LEU A 128 -10.85 -22.93 16.93
N THR A 129 -10.38 -23.44 18.06
CA THR A 129 -9.19 -22.93 18.75
C THR A 129 -7.93 -23.14 17.92
N GLU A 130 -7.76 -24.34 17.37
CA GLU A 130 -6.69 -24.71 16.45
C GLU A 130 -6.67 -23.79 15.21
N GLY A 131 -7.81 -23.67 14.51
CA GLY A 131 -7.90 -22.87 13.28
C GLY A 131 -7.68 -21.37 13.51
N ARG A 132 -8.08 -20.84 14.68
CA ARG A 132 -7.78 -19.45 15.05
C ARG A 132 -6.29 -19.25 15.24
N LYS A 133 -5.66 -20.11 16.05
CA LYS A 133 -4.22 -20.03 16.33
C LYS A 133 -3.41 -20.08 15.04
N GLU A 134 -3.74 -21.01 14.14
CA GLU A 134 -3.02 -21.12 12.87
C GLU A 134 -3.22 -19.89 11.96
N LEU A 135 -4.44 -19.36 11.86
CA LEU A 135 -4.70 -18.11 11.11
C LEU A 135 -3.91 -16.92 11.68
N GLU A 136 -3.87 -16.79 13.00
CA GLU A 136 -3.14 -15.73 13.69
C GLU A 136 -1.63 -15.86 13.47
N GLU A 137 -1.08 -17.07 13.59
CA GLU A 137 0.34 -17.33 13.33
C GLU A 137 0.72 -17.05 11.87
N VAL A 138 -0.10 -17.48 10.91
CA VAL A 138 0.12 -17.20 9.48
C VAL A 138 0.13 -15.70 9.22
N PHE A 139 -0.81 -14.95 9.80
CA PHE A 139 -0.86 -13.49 9.68
C PHE A 139 0.36 -12.84 10.32
N GLN A 140 0.75 -13.27 11.53
CA GLN A 140 1.91 -12.77 12.26
C GLN A 140 3.22 -12.97 11.49
N ARG A 141 3.43 -14.16 10.91
CA ARG A 141 4.61 -14.44 10.06
C ARG A 141 4.67 -13.54 8.82
N GLY A 142 3.54 -13.00 8.37
CA GLY A 142 3.42 -12.09 7.23
C GLY A 142 3.49 -10.60 7.57
N GLN A 143 3.67 -10.21 8.84
CA GLN A 143 3.59 -8.81 9.28
C GLN A 143 4.58 -7.90 8.55
N ASN A 144 5.81 -8.35 8.32
CA ASN A 144 6.84 -7.57 7.62
C ASN A 144 6.38 -7.15 6.22
N ALA A 145 5.57 -7.98 5.52
CA ALA A 145 5.05 -7.60 4.21
C ALA A 145 4.08 -6.41 4.27
N ILE A 146 3.32 -6.29 5.37
CA ILE A 146 2.40 -5.17 5.62
C ILE A 146 3.20 -3.93 6.03
N GLU A 147 4.23 -4.07 6.85
CA GLU A 147 5.13 -2.98 7.25
C GLU A 147 5.85 -2.38 6.04
N ASP A 148 6.40 -3.23 5.18
CA ASP A 148 7.03 -2.77 3.94
C ASP A 148 6.02 -2.05 3.04
N LEU A 149 4.77 -2.52 2.98
CA LEU A 149 3.72 -1.84 2.23
C LEU A 149 3.37 -0.47 2.84
N ILE A 150 3.36 -0.33 4.17
CA ILE A 150 3.17 0.96 4.86
C ILE A 150 4.30 1.92 4.46
N ASN A 151 5.55 1.45 4.45
CA ASN A 151 6.71 2.25 4.09
C ASN A 151 6.64 2.71 2.62
N VAL A 152 6.30 1.79 1.71
CA VAL A 152 6.02 2.12 0.31
C VAL A 152 4.90 3.16 0.20
N ALA A 153 3.80 2.96 0.92
CA ALA A 153 2.66 3.89 0.89
C ALA A 153 3.04 5.30 1.37
N LYS A 154 3.85 5.40 2.42
CA LYS A 154 4.34 6.68 2.96
C LYS A 154 5.22 7.39 1.94
N ALA A 155 6.21 6.68 1.38
CA ALA A 155 7.13 7.22 0.39
C ALA A 155 6.40 7.66 -0.89
N LEU A 156 5.47 6.86 -1.42
CA LEU A 156 4.67 7.24 -2.59
C LEU A 156 3.83 8.50 -2.33
N ARG A 157 3.24 8.65 -1.14
CA ARG A 157 2.44 9.86 -0.81
C ARG A 157 3.26 11.13 -0.72
N SER A 158 4.54 11.02 -0.38
CA SER A 158 5.45 12.17 -0.32
C SER A 158 6.07 12.51 -1.69
N MET A 159 5.84 11.69 -2.72
CA MET A 159 6.39 11.91 -4.05
C MET A 159 5.75 13.12 -4.75
N PRO A 160 6.50 13.77 -5.66
CA PRO A 160 6.02 14.96 -6.34
C PRO A 160 4.96 14.54 -7.36
N VAL A 161 3.81 15.22 -7.36
CA VAL A 161 2.74 14.95 -8.32
C VAL A 161 2.92 15.88 -9.50
N VAL A 162 3.45 15.34 -10.59
CA VAL A 162 3.49 16.01 -11.89
C VAL A 162 2.27 15.55 -12.67
N ASP A 163 1.52 16.47 -13.29
CA ASP A 163 0.49 16.07 -14.25
C ASP A 163 1.18 15.89 -15.61
N PRO A 164 1.37 14.64 -16.09
CA PRO A 164 2.12 14.38 -17.32
C PRO A 164 1.43 14.95 -18.58
N HIS A 165 0.16 15.37 -18.48
CA HIS A 165 -0.59 15.94 -19.59
C HIS A 165 -0.47 17.47 -19.67
N ILE A 166 0.15 18.11 -18.67
CA ILE A 166 0.39 19.55 -18.67
C ILE A 166 1.81 19.79 -19.20
N PRO A 167 1.98 20.62 -20.26
CA PRO A 167 3.31 20.97 -20.74
C PRO A 167 4.17 21.54 -19.59
N THR A 168 5.34 20.95 -19.41
CA THR A 168 6.25 21.27 -18.29
C THR A 168 7.54 21.88 -18.82
N LEU A 169 7.84 23.09 -18.38
CA LEU A 169 9.10 23.79 -18.61
C LEU A 169 10.08 23.47 -17.47
N CYS A 170 11.11 22.69 -17.78
CA CYS A 170 12.18 22.37 -16.83
C CYS A 170 13.35 23.36 -17.00
N LEU A 171 13.68 24.11 -15.95
CA LEU A 171 14.84 25.00 -15.92
C LEU A 171 16.09 24.20 -15.53
N VAL A 172 17.04 24.15 -16.47
CA VAL A 172 18.30 23.41 -16.34
C VAL A 172 19.47 24.39 -16.34
N GLY A 173 20.47 24.15 -15.48
CA GLY A 173 21.69 24.97 -15.42
C GLY A 173 22.46 24.80 -14.12
N SER A 174 23.63 25.45 -14.02
CA SER A 174 24.52 25.34 -12.86
C SER A 174 23.83 25.71 -11.54
N PRO A 175 24.26 25.16 -10.39
CA PRO A 175 23.77 25.57 -9.08
C PRO A 175 23.87 27.10 -8.91
N ASN A 176 22.91 27.70 -8.19
CA ASN A 176 22.88 29.13 -7.84
C ASN A 176 22.78 30.16 -9.00
N VAL A 177 22.54 29.74 -10.26
CA VAL A 177 22.32 30.67 -11.40
C VAL A 177 20.96 31.38 -11.41
N GLY A 178 20.20 31.30 -10.32
CA GLY A 178 18.90 31.97 -10.19
C GLY A 178 17.69 31.22 -10.75
N LYS A 179 17.82 29.93 -11.09
CA LYS A 179 16.70 29.10 -11.60
C LYS A 179 15.46 29.15 -10.71
N SER A 180 15.62 28.93 -9.40
CA SER A 180 14.50 28.96 -8.45
C SER A 180 13.85 30.34 -8.37
N SER A 181 14.62 31.43 -8.52
CA SER A 181 14.09 32.78 -8.60
C SER A 181 13.26 32.98 -9.86
N LEU A 182 13.72 32.44 -11.00
CA LEU A 182 12.98 32.49 -12.26
C LEU A 182 11.65 31.71 -12.17
N VAL A 183 11.64 30.52 -11.54
CA VAL A 183 10.39 29.79 -11.25
C VAL A 183 9.41 30.64 -10.45
N ARG A 184 9.89 31.35 -9.41
CA ARG A 184 9.03 32.23 -8.59
C ARG A 184 8.45 33.40 -9.36
N ILE A 185 9.21 33.99 -10.28
CA ILE A 185 8.77 35.12 -11.10
C ILE A 185 7.78 34.67 -12.17
N LEU A 186 8.03 33.52 -12.82
CA LEU A 186 7.16 33.00 -13.87
C LEU A 186 5.85 32.42 -13.33
N SER A 187 5.85 31.91 -12.10
CA SER A 187 4.68 31.29 -11.50
C SER A 187 3.61 32.34 -11.17
N THR A 188 2.40 32.08 -11.66
CA THR A 188 1.19 32.87 -11.36
C THR A 188 0.73 32.76 -9.90
N GLY A 189 1.20 31.74 -9.18
CA GLY A 189 0.95 31.53 -7.74
C GLY A 189 2.22 31.21 -6.97
N LYS A 190 2.10 30.97 -5.66
CA LYS A 190 3.24 30.58 -4.82
C LYS A 190 3.75 29.18 -5.25
N PRO A 191 5.00 29.05 -5.71
CA PRO A 191 5.53 27.74 -6.07
C PRO A 191 5.59 26.80 -4.86
N GLU A 192 5.35 25.52 -5.12
CA GLU A 192 5.42 24.43 -4.15
C GLU A 192 6.80 23.78 -4.18
N VAL A 193 7.29 23.36 -3.01
CA VAL A 193 8.51 22.56 -2.90
C VAL A 193 8.09 21.11 -2.86
N CYS A 194 8.38 20.36 -3.91
CA CYS A 194 8.04 18.96 -4.03
C CYS A 194 9.26 18.09 -3.71
N SER A 195 9.10 17.05 -2.88
CA SER A 195 10.18 16.12 -2.59
C SER A 195 10.48 15.29 -3.83
N TYR A 196 11.73 15.25 -4.29
CA TYR A 196 12.16 14.41 -5.41
C TYR A 196 13.26 13.45 -4.92
N PRO A 197 13.20 12.15 -5.27
CA PRO A 197 14.21 11.18 -4.86
C PRO A 197 15.62 11.68 -5.16
N PHE A 198 16.53 11.49 -4.21
CA PHE A 198 17.93 11.91 -4.31
C PHE A 198 18.19 13.42 -4.40
N THR A 199 17.21 14.28 -4.15
CA THR A 199 17.44 15.73 -4.00
C THR A 199 17.46 16.11 -2.52
N THR A 200 18.43 16.93 -2.11
CA THR A 200 18.54 17.38 -0.70
C THR A 200 17.61 18.54 -0.36
N ARG A 201 17.13 19.29 -1.36
CA ARG A 201 16.33 20.51 -1.17
C ARG A 201 14.94 20.45 -1.84
N GLY A 202 14.53 19.30 -2.34
CA GLY A 202 13.34 19.17 -3.18
C GLY A 202 13.46 19.97 -4.49
N ILE A 203 12.42 19.87 -5.31
CA ILE A 203 12.26 20.59 -6.56
C ILE A 203 11.22 21.69 -6.37
N LEU A 204 11.49 22.89 -6.87
CA LEU A 204 10.51 23.96 -6.86
C LEU A 204 9.61 23.82 -8.10
N MET A 205 8.30 23.67 -7.92
CA MET A 205 7.30 23.65 -8.98
C MET A 205 6.36 24.84 -8.88
N GLY A 206 6.13 25.52 -10.00
CA GLY A 206 5.14 26.58 -10.16
C GLY A 206 4.20 26.31 -11.32
N HIS A 207 3.18 27.17 -11.45
CA HIS A 207 2.21 27.10 -12.52
C HIS A 207 2.15 28.42 -13.27
N ILE A 208 2.13 28.36 -14.59
CA ILE A 208 1.96 29.53 -15.46
C ILE A 208 0.58 29.41 -16.12
N VAL A 209 -0.20 30.48 -16.10
CA VAL A 209 -1.45 30.57 -16.85
C VAL A 209 -1.27 31.66 -17.91
N SER A 210 -1.36 31.29 -19.17
CA SER A 210 -1.25 32.21 -20.30
C SER A 210 -2.27 31.83 -21.37
N ASN A 211 -3.02 32.79 -21.91
CA ASN A 211 -4.03 32.56 -22.96
C ASN A 211 -5.02 31.40 -22.68
N HIS A 212 -5.46 31.27 -21.42
CA HIS A 212 -6.30 30.17 -20.92
C HIS A 212 -5.65 28.77 -20.94
N GLU A 213 -4.38 28.65 -21.33
CA GLU A 213 -3.58 27.44 -21.21
C GLU A 213 -2.79 27.43 -19.90
N ARG A 214 -2.59 26.22 -19.34
CA ARG A 214 -1.81 26.00 -18.12
C ARG A 214 -0.51 25.32 -18.47
N PHE A 215 0.58 25.82 -17.91
CA PHE A 215 1.91 25.24 -17.99
C PHE A 215 2.43 24.98 -16.59
N GLN A 216 3.29 23.98 -16.47
CA GLN A 216 4.10 23.75 -15.28
C GLN A 216 5.50 24.31 -15.51
N VAL A 217 6.10 24.89 -14.48
CA VAL A 217 7.49 25.34 -14.52
C VAL A 217 8.22 24.77 -13.31
N THR A 218 9.39 24.18 -13.53
CA THR A 218 10.11 23.47 -12.47
C THR A 218 11.61 23.70 -12.52
N ASP A 219 12.24 23.78 -11.35
CA ASP A 219 13.70 23.83 -11.20
C ASP A 219 14.24 22.43 -10.92
N THR A 220 15.35 22.04 -11.54
CA THR A 220 16.00 20.72 -11.31
C THR A 220 17.30 20.86 -10.50
N PRO A 221 17.29 21.30 -9.23
CA PRO A 221 18.52 21.44 -8.45
C PRO A 221 19.15 20.08 -8.20
N GLY A 222 20.40 19.90 -8.63
CA GLY A 222 21.22 18.72 -8.31
C GLY A 222 20.92 17.44 -9.09
N LEU A 223 19.90 17.41 -9.97
CA LEU A 223 19.61 16.24 -10.81
C LEU A 223 20.59 16.07 -11.98
N LEU A 224 21.22 17.16 -12.45
CA LEU A 224 22.01 17.17 -13.69
C LEU A 224 23.52 17.38 -13.46
N THR A 225 23.95 17.58 -12.22
CA THR A 225 25.37 17.76 -11.86
C THR A 225 26.01 16.49 -11.30
N ARG A 226 25.30 15.36 -11.24
CA ARG A 226 25.89 14.08 -10.84
C ARG A 226 26.51 13.42 -12.07
N HIS A 227 27.83 13.25 -12.07
CA HIS A 227 28.49 12.30 -12.97
C HIS A 227 28.01 10.89 -12.61
N ASP A 228 27.68 10.08 -13.61
CA ASP A 228 27.15 8.70 -13.49
C ASP A 228 28.12 7.68 -12.84
N GLY A 229 29.15 8.12 -12.11
CA GLY A 229 30.25 7.30 -11.60
C GLY A 229 30.40 7.20 -10.09
N GLN A 230 29.54 7.82 -9.27
CA GLN A 230 29.62 7.71 -7.80
C GLN A 230 28.35 7.08 -7.23
N SER A 231 28.36 5.76 -7.18
CA SER A 231 27.44 4.94 -6.39
C SER A 231 27.76 5.09 -4.90
N ASP A 232 27.33 6.19 -4.29
CA ASP A 232 27.26 6.30 -2.83
C ASP A 232 25.89 5.76 -2.38
N PHE A 233 25.85 4.45 -2.16
CA PHE A 233 24.80 3.81 -1.36
C PHE A 233 25.07 4.11 0.12
N PRO A 234 24.19 4.83 0.85
CA PRO A 234 24.18 4.71 2.30
C PRO A 234 23.39 3.43 2.65
N TYR A 235 24.02 2.60 3.49
CA TYR A 235 23.47 1.40 4.12
C TYR A 235 22.04 1.58 4.67
#